data_AF-A0A350NRG8-F1
#
_entry.id   AF-A0A350NRG8-F1
#
_cell.length_a   1.000
_cell.length_b   1.000
_cell.length_c   1.000
_cell.angle_alpha   90.00
_cell.angle_beta   90.00
_cell.angle_gamma   90.00
#
_symmetry.space_group_name_H-M   'P 1'
#
loop_
_entity.id
_entity.type
_entity.pdbx_description
1 polymer ?
#
loop_
_entity_poly.entity_id
_entity_poly.type
_entity_poly.pdbx_seq_one_letter_code
_entity_poly.pdbx_strand_id
1 'polypeptide(L)'
;VTSTLTMAAVRLFSQSKVSPIGVSVMGALAHNISQLAAIYPFFPNAGLLYYLPFLFLLAVPAGLLTGIVGRKIIVALDATRT
;
A
#
# COMPACT_ATOMS: atom_id res chain seq x y z
N VAL A 1 3.70 -6.03 6.58
CA VAL A 1 4.91 -5.39 7.18
C VAL A 1 5.51 -4.35 6.25
N THR A 2 5.88 -4.70 5.01
CA THR A 2 6.42 -3.71 4.05
C THR A 2 5.43 -2.59 3.75
N SER A 3 4.17 -2.92 3.44
CA SER A 3 3.10 -1.93 3.26
C SER A 3 2.94 -0.99 4.44
N THR A 4 2.88 -1.52 5.66
CA THR A 4 2.70 -0.74 6.88
C THR A 4 3.89 0.19 7.15
N LEU A 5 5.12 -0.28 6.89
CA LEU A 5 6.33 0.55 7.00
C LEU A 5 6.33 1.66 5.95
N THR A 6 5.97 1.36 4.70
CA THR A 6 5.83 2.38 3.65
C THR A 6 4.75 3.39 3.99
N MET A 7 3.57 2.94 4.43
CA MET A 7 2.48 3.83 4.84
C MET A 7 2.90 4.74 6.00
N ALA A 8 3.60 4.20 7.00
CA ALA A 8 4.13 4.96 8.12
C ALA A 8 5.17 6.00 7.65
N ALA A 9 6.15 5.58 6.84
CA ALA A 9 7.16 6.46 6.26
C ALA A 9 6.52 7.59 5.45
N VAL A 10 5.56 7.28 4.58
CA VAL A 10 4.80 8.29 3.81
C VAL A 10 4.12 9.28 4.76
N ARG A 11 3.44 8.82 5.80
CA ARG A 11 2.74 9.70 6.75
C ARG A 11 3.71 10.61 7.50
N LEU A 12 4.85 10.08 7.93
CA LEU A 12 5.88 10.82 8.67
C LEU A 12 6.57 11.85 7.78
N PHE A 13 7.08 11.46 6.62
CA PHE A 13 7.81 12.37 5.72
C PHE A 13 6.91 13.39 5.02
N SER A 14 5.66 13.01 4.73
CA SER A 14 4.68 13.94 4.15
C SER A 14 4.05 14.87 5.20
N GLN A 15 4.32 14.67 6.50
CA GLN A 15 3.64 15.38 7.59
C GLN A 15 2.11 15.29 7.44
N SER A 16 1.60 14.10 7.12
CA SER A 16 0.17 13.84 6.88
C SER A 16 -0.50 14.63 5.73
N LYS A 17 0.28 15.28 4.82
CA LYS A 17 -0.27 16.00 3.66
C LYS A 17 -0.84 15.07 2.59
N VAL A 18 -0.34 13.83 2.49
CA VAL A 18 -0.92 12.81 1.61
C VAL A 18 -2.16 12.19 2.26
N SER A 19 -3.23 12.06 1.46
CA SER A 19 -4.49 11.47 1.89
C SER A 19 -4.35 10.00 2.30
N PRO A 20 -5.24 9.46 3.16
CA PRO A 20 -5.26 8.03 3.50
C PRO A 20 -5.35 7.12 2.26
N ILE A 21 -5.98 7.60 1.19
CA ILE A 21 -6.08 6.91 -0.10
C ILE A 21 -4.72 6.84 -0.77
N GLY A 22 -4.00 7.97 -0.93
CA GLY A 22 -2.68 7.99 -1.53
C GLY A 22 -1.65 7.17 -0.74
N VAL A 23 -1.70 7.25 0.59
CA VAL A 23 -0.89 6.43 1.50
C VAL A 23 -1.15 4.94 1.26
N SER A 24 -2.42 4.57 1.07
CA SER A 24 -2.81 3.17 0.85
C SER A 24 -2.38 2.63 -0.50
N VAL A 25 -2.47 3.42 -1.57
CA VAL A 25 -1.96 3.03 -2.90
C VAL A 25 -0.45 2.83 -2.87
N MET A 26 0.32 3.73 -2.24
CA MET A 26 1.77 3.55 -2.08
C MET A 26 2.13 2.30 -1.27
N GLY A 27 1.38 2.01 -0.21
CA GLY A 27 1.57 0.77 0.56
C GLY A 27 1.23 -0.50 -0.22
N ALA A 28 0.20 -0.47 -1.07
CA ALA A 28 -0.16 -1.59 -1.95
C ALA A 28 0.91 -1.86 -3.01
N LEU A 29 1.48 -0.81 -3.62
CA LEU A 29 2.60 -0.93 -4.55
C LEU A 29 3.83 -1.54 -3.86
N ALA A 30 4.21 -1.04 -2.68
CA ALA A 30 5.33 -1.57 -1.93
C ALA A 30 5.12 -3.03 -1.50
N HIS A 31 3.89 -3.43 -1.16
CA HIS A 31 3.55 -4.82 -0.87
C HIS A 31 3.86 -5.72 -2.06
N ASN A 32 3.34 -5.39 -3.24
CA ASN A 32 3.51 -6.20 -4.45
C ASN A 32 4.99 -6.33 -4.87
N ILE A 33 5.76 -5.24 -4.77
CA ILE A 33 7.21 -5.27 -5.04
C ILE A 33 7.91 -6.19 -4.04
N SER A 34 7.62 -6.02 -2.74
CA SER A 34 8.25 -6.83 -1.70
C SER A 34 7.87 -8.31 -1.76
N GLN A 35 6.65 -8.62 -2.22
CA GLN A 35 6.18 -9.99 -2.40
C GLN A 35 7.00 -10.69 -3.48
N LEU A 36 7.20 -10.05 -4.64
CA LEU A 36 8.04 -10.60 -5.70
C LEU A 36 9.50 -10.72 -5.26
N ALA A 37 10.04 -9.70 -4.58
CA ALA A 37 11.40 -9.73 -4.06
C ALA A 37 11.60 -10.86 -3.03
N ALA A 38 10.59 -11.15 -2.19
CA ALA A 38 10.66 -12.23 -1.21
C ALA A 38 10.60 -13.63 -1.85
N ILE A 39 9.89 -13.79 -2.96
CA ILE A 39 9.75 -15.08 -3.66
C ILE A 39 10.96 -15.38 -4.55
N TYR A 40 11.60 -14.34 -5.11
CA TYR A 40 12.68 -14.50 -6.10
C TYR A 40 13.84 -15.42 -5.67
N PRO A 41 14.36 -15.39 -4.42
CA PRO A 41 15.43 -16.30 -4.00
C PRO A 41 15.06 -17.78 -4.05
N PHE A 42 13.77 -18.11 -3.94
CA PHE A 42 13.27 -19.49 -3.96
C PHE A 42 12.89 -19.95 -5.37
N PHE A 43 12.46 -19.02 -6.22
CA PHE A 43 12.04 -19.27 -7.59
C PHE A 43 12.67 -18.24 -8.54
N PRO A 44 13.99 -18.34 -8.80
CA PRO A 44 14.69 -17.36 -9.62
C PRO A 44 14.27 -17.50 -11.08
N ASN A 45 13.27 -16.71 -11.48
CA ASN A 45 12.75 -16.69 -12.85
C ASN A 45 12.52 -15.23 -13.27
N ALA A 46 13.13 -14.79 -14.37
CA ALA A 46 12.91 -13.46 -14.94
C ALA A 46 11.43 -13.23 -15.30
N GLY A 47 10.70 -14.30 -15.60
CA GLY A 47 9.24 -14.40 -15.70
C GLY A 47 8.48 -13.67 -14.58
N LEU A 48 9.02 -13.70 -13.35
CA LEU A 48 8.37 -13.09 -12.18
C LEU A 48 8.25 -11.56 -12.31
N LEU A 49 9.22 -10.91 -12.98
CA LEU A 49 9.19 -9.45 -13.20
C LEU A 49 8.15 -9.03 -14.23
N TYR A 50 7.71 -9.93 -15.12
CA TYR A 50 6.63 -9.64 -16.07
C TYR A 50 5.25 -9.50 -15.39
N TYR A 51 5.12 -9.92 -14.13
CA TYR A 51 3.90 -9.67 -13.34
C TYR A 51 3.85 -8.23 -12.80
N LEU A 52 4.98 -7.53 -12.73
CA LEU A 52 5.07 -6.20 -12.11
C LEU A 52 4.08 -5.18 -12.72
N PRO A 53 3.93 -5.06 -14.07
CA PRO A 53 2.95 -4.16 -14.67
C PRO A 53 1.51 -4.47 -14.24
N PHE A 54 1.14 -5.75 -14.23
CA PHE A 54 -0.19 -6.20 -13.80
C PHE A 54 -0.41 -5.96 -12.30
N LEU A 55 0.58 -6.24 -11.47
CA LEU A 55 0.53 -6.01 -10.04
C LEU A 55 0.44 -4.52 -9.71
N PHE A 56 1.05 -3.63 -10.49
CA PHE A 56 0.93 -2.18 -10.30
C PHE A 56 -0.48 -1.71 -10.67
N LEU A 57 -1.02 -2.22 -11.77
CA LEU A 57 -2.40 -1.93 -12.18
C LEU A 57 -3.40 -2.38 -11.11
N LEU A 58 -3.21 -3.57 -10.52
CA LEU A 58 -4.06 -4.11 -9.46
C LEU A 58 -3.81 -3.47 -8.09
N ALA A 59 -2.62 -2.93 -7.83
CA ALA A 59 -2.32 -2.21 -6.59
C ALA A 59 -3.16 -0.94 -6.44
N VAL A 60 -3.52 -0.28 -7.55
CA VAL A 60 -4.35 0.93 -7.53
C VAL A 60 -5.75 0.66 -6.96
N PRO A 61 -6.60 -0.22 -7.52
CA PRO A 61 -7.91 -0.50 -6.96
C PRO A 61 -7.82 -1.08 -5.54
N ALA A 62 -6.85 -1.95 -5.26
CA ALA A 62 -6.65 -2.47 -3.90
C ALA A 62 -6.33 -1.36 -2.89
N GLY A 63 -5.42 -0.44 -3.26
CA GLY A 63 -5.05 0.71 -2.45
C GLY A 63 -6.19 1.73 -2.29
N LEU A 64 -6.98 1.96 -3.34
CA LEU A 64 -8.17 2.81 -3.30
C LEU A 64 -9.19 2.26 -2.29
N LEU A 65 -9.54 0.98 -2.39
CA LEU A 65 -10.50 0.34 -1.49
C LEU A 65 -10.02 0.40 -0.04
N THR A 66 -8.76 0.04 0.20
CA THR A 66 -8.14 0.10 1.54
C THR A 66 -8.15 1.52 2.09
N GLY A 67 -7.82 2.51 1.25
CA GLY A 67 -7.79 3.91 1.63
C GLY A 67 -9.15 4.52 1.93
N ILE A 68 -10.19 4.15 1.16
CA ILE A 68 -11.57 4.59 1.40
C ILE A 68 -12.08 4.03 2.72
N VAL A 69 -11.88 2.73 2.96
CA VAL A 69 -12.24 2.07 4.22
C VAL A 69 -11.49 2.71 5.39
N GLY A 70 -10.16 2.87 5.26
CA GLY A 70 -9.33 3.51 6.29
C GLY A 70 -9.79 4.93 6.61
N ARG A 71 -10.12 5.74 5.60
CA ARG A 71 -10.67 7.09 5.82
C ARG A 71 -11.98 7.07 6.59
N LYS A 72 -12.90 6.16 6.24
CA LYS A 72 -14.19 6.02 6.96
C LYS A 72 -13.99 5.65 8.42
N ILE A 73 -13.05 4.74 8.70
CA ILE A 73 -12.72 4.33 10.06
C ILE A 73 -12.14 5.51 10.85
N ILE A 74 -11.18 6.26 10.28
CA ILE A 74 -10.61 7.44 10.95
C ILE A 74 -11.70 8.44 11.33
N VAL A 75 -12.59 8.77 10.39
CA VAL A 75 -13.70 9.70 10.64
C VAL A 75 -14.65 9.16 11.72
N ALA A 76 -14.98 7.87 11.70
CA ALA A 76 -15.83 7.26 12.71
C ALA A 76 -15.18 7.29 14.11
N LEU A 77 -13.87 7.02 14.19
CA LEU A 77 -13.12 7.07 15.45
C LEU A 77 -13.06 8.49 16.03
N ASP A 78 -12.84 9.49 15.17
CA ASP A 78 -12.82 10.89 15.58
C ASP A 78 -14.19 11.34 16.12
N ALA A 79 -15.28 10.86 15.50
CA ALA A 79 -16.66 11.15 15.96
C ALA A 79 -17.01 10.47 17.29
N THR A 80 -16.38 9.35 17.65
CA THR A 80 -16.58 8.70 18.96
C THR A 80 -15.74 9.30 20.07
N ARG A 81 -14.78 10.16 19.74
CA ARG A 81 -13.86 10.79 20.71
C ARG A 81 -14.38 12.12 21.25
N THR A 82 -15.47 12.65 20.68
CA THR A 82 -16.25 13.80 21.16
C THR A 82 -17.38 13.35 22.06
#